data_AF-C3XE22-F1
#
_entry.id   AF-C3XE22-F1
#
_cell.length_a   1.000
_cell.length_b   1.000
_cell.length_c   1.000
_cell.angle_alpha   90.00
_cell.angle_beta   90.00
_cell.angle_gamma   90.00
#
_symmetry.space_group_name_H-M   'P 1'
#
loop_
_entity.id
_entity.type
_entity.pdbx_description
1 polymer ?
#
loop_
_entity_poly.entity_id
_entity_poly.type
_entity_poly.pdbx_seq_one_letter_code
_entity_poly.pdbx_strand_id
1 'polypeptide(L)'
;MLKLVNSFAKVGLAVGAVSLLVACSSQPKQKGGNYSGSKGKVNYSKEVEVTVNAAREITVTKVAPYVKVPQLPAYEPKRLNEEARGIAVAYSIPYTCKLLGEVEGKDSSDGKVPPSFEDIREGATNDLRNHASELVNEDSRILLKLTKEAMTCEMRVSDGKYEEKDCTAWEKIPQNGKILTYRIHANVFECGTR
;
A
#
# COMPACT_ATOMS: atom_id res chain seq x y z
N MET A 1 -46.65 32.03 -16.36
CA MET A 1 -47.38 31.04 -15.53
C MET A 1 -47.07 29.65 -16.11
N LEU A 2 -46.03 28.96 -15.64
CA LEU A 2 -45.76 27.56 -15.98
C LEU A 2 -45.39 26.81 -14.70
N LYS A 3 -46.05 25.67 -14.53
CA LYS A 3 -46.25 24.95 -13.27
C LYS A 3 -45.05 24.07 -12.91
N LEU A 4 -44.76 24.05 -11.61
CA LEU A 4 -44.02 23.02 -10.87
C LEU A 4 -44.69 21.65 -11.06
N VAL A 5 -43.92 20.59 -11.31
CA VAL A 5 -44.28 19.22 -10.88
C VAL A 5 -43.02 18.49 -10.41
N ASN A 6 -42.98 18.28 -9.09
CA ASN A 6 -42.08 17.37 -8.39
C ASN A 6 -42.32 15.92 -8.80
N SER A 7 -41.26 15.12 -8.91
CA SER A 7 -41.37 13.66 -8.79
C SER A 7 -40.24 13.11 -7.92
N PHE A 8 -40.57 12.85 -6.65
CA PHE A 8 -39.75 12.09 -5.72
C PHE A 8 -40.09 10.60 -5.87
N ALA A 9 -39.23 9.83 -6.52
CA ALA A 9 -39.34 8.38 -6.51
C ALA A 9 -38.74 7.82 -5.20
N LYS A 10 -39.62 7.41 -4.30
CA LYS A 10 -39.29 6.55 -3.15
C LYS A 10 -38.97 5.14 -3.68
N VAL A 11 -37.74 4.70 -3.55
CA VAL A 11 -37.38 3.27 -3.70
C VAL A 11 -37.04 2.75 -2.31
N GLY A 12 -37.99 2.03 -1.71
CA GLY A 12 -37.78 1.27 -0.48
C GLY A 12 -37.05 -0.03 -0.80
N LEU A 13 -35.89 -0.23 -0.18
CA LEU A 13 -35.20 -1.52 -0.18
C LEU A 13 -35.64 -2.28 1.07
N ALA A 14 -36.43 -3.33 0.85
CA ALA A 14 -36.84 -4.29 1.85
C ALA A 14 -35.64 -5.14 2.29
N VAL A 15 -35.39 -5.14 3.60
CA VAL A 15 -34.39 -5.98 4.28
C VAL A 15 -35.01 -7.38 4.45
N GLY A 16 -34.51 -8.35 3.69
CA GLY A 16 -34.87 -9.76 3.85
C GLY A 16 -33.86 -10.48 4.72
N ALA A 17 -34.18 -10.66 6.01
CA ALA A 17 -33.43 -11.54 6.90
C ALA A 17 -34.06 -12.93 6.86
N VAL A 18 -33.31 -13.94 6.41
CA VAL A 18 -33.73 -15.35 6.52
C VAL A 18 -32.99 -15.97 7.70
N SER A 19 -33.76 -16.25 8.73
CA SER A 19 -33.35 -16.99 9.92
C SER A 19 -33.35 -18.49 9.61
N LEU A 20 -32.23 -19.18 9.79
CA LEU A 20 -32.20 -20.63 9.86
C LEU A 20 -32.23 -21.05 11.33
N LEU A 21 -33.42 -21.43 11.78
CA LEU A 21 -33.65 -22.17 13.01
C LEU A 21 -33.32 -23.64 12.75
N VAL A 22 -32.42 -24.22 13.54
CA VAL A 22 -32.33 -25.68 13.73
C VAL A 22 -32.39 -25.95 15.22
N ALA A 23 -33.43 -26.66 15.65
CA ALA A 23 -33.67 -27.07 17.02
C ALA A 23 -34.03 -28.56 17.10
N CYS A 24 -33.65 -29.16 18.24
CA CYS A 24 -34.02 -30.48 18.81
C CYS A 24 -33.29 -31.70 18.22
N SER A 25 -32.86 -32.72 18.98
CA SER A 25 -32.94 -33.13 20.40
C SER A 25 -31.97 -34.32 20.56
N SER A 26 -31.29 -34.59 21.68
CA SER A 26 -31.76 -35.43 22.80
C SER A 26 -30.51 -35.96 23.56
N GLN A 27 -30.55 -35.99 24.90
CA GLN A 27 -29.62 -36.78 25.72
C GLN A 27 -30.13 -38.23 25.83
N PRO A 28 -29.24 -39.21 26.05
CA PRO A 28 -29.28 -39.93 27.32
C PRO A 28 -27.90 -40.21 27.94
N LYS A 29 -27.95 -40.58 29.23
CA LYS A 29 -26.83 -40.78 30.17
C LYS A 29 -26.24 -42.20 30.14
N GLN A 30 -24.93 -42.22 30.42
CA GLN A 30 -24.16 -43.12 31.31
C GLN A 30 -23.60 -44.51 30.87
N LYS A 31 -22.27 -44.60 31.11
CA LYS A 31 -21.43 -45.67 31.69
C LYS A 31 -20.84 -46.77 30.80
N GLY A 32 -19.49 -46.79 30.78
CA GLY A 32 -18.70 -48.03 30.99
C GLY A 32 -17.63 -48.35 29.94
N GLY A 33 -16.35 -48.35 30.37
CA GLY A 33 -15.36 -49.34 29.90
C GLY A 33 -14.24 -48.90 28.96
N ASN A 34 -13.09 -48.55 29.56
CA ASN A 34 -11.69 -48.72 29.15
C ASN A 34 -11.30 -48.81 27.66
N TYR A 35 -10.38 -47.92 27.24
CA TYR A 35 -9.10 -48.34 26.66
C TYR A 35 -8.00 -47.33 27.01
N SER A 36 -6.85 -47.87 27.39
CA SER A 36 -5.67 -47.24 27.96
C SER A 36 -4.82 -46.45 26.95
N GLY A 37 -4.06 -45.46 27.42
CA GLY A 37 -2.91 -44.94 26.66
C GLY A 37 -2.26 -43.68 27.20
N SER A 38 -1.41 -43.84 28.22
CA SER A 38 -0.29 -42.96 28.62
C SER A 38 -0.53 -41.46 28.87
N LYS A 39 -0.80 -41.13 30.15
CA LYS A 39 -0.34 -39.88 30.78
C LYS A 39 0.97 -40.15 31.52
N GLY A 40 2.09 -39.67 31.00
CA GLY A 40 3.34 -39.59 31.73
C GLY A 40 3.26 -38.51 32.81
N LYS A 41 3.28 -38.92 34.08
CA LYS A 41 3.25 -38.04 35.26
C LYS A 41 4.57 -37.29 35.38
N VAL A 42 4.49 -35.96 35.52
CA VAL A 42 5.59 -35.13 36.02
C VAL A 42 5.79 -35.49 37.49
N ASN A 43 6.98 -35.99 37.83
CA ASN A 43 7.36 -36.33 39.20
C ASN A 43 8.32 -35.25 39.71
N TYR A 44 7.91 -34.51 40.74
CA TYR A 44 8.74 -33.50 41.39
C TYR A 44 9.09 -34.00 42.78
N SER A 45 10.30 -34.56 42.92
CA SER A 45 11.08 -34.56 44.16
C SER A 45 12.27 -35.52 44.00
N LYS A 46 13.43 -34.98 43.66
CA LYS A 46 14.71 -35.51 44.15
C LYS A 46 15.65 -34.33 44.33
N GLU A 47 15.86 -33.97 45.59
CA GLU A 47 16.94 -33.09 45.99
C GLU A 47 18.24 -33.79 45.58
N VAL A 48 18.93 -33.22 44.59
CA VAL A 48 20.26 -33.65 44.18
C VAL A 48 21.22 -32.64 44.78
N GLU A 49 22.11 -33.13 45.64
CA GLU A 49 23.14 -32.35 46.30
C GLU A 49 23.92 -31.50 45.29
N VAL A 50 23.89 -30.20 45.52
CA VAL A 50 24.54 -29.18 44.69
C VAL A 50 26.05 -29.28 44.88
N THR A 51 26.73 -29.87 43.91
CA THR A 51 28.19 -29.73 43.80
C THR A 51 28.50 -28.54 42.89
N VAL A 52 29.36 -27.64 43.37
CA VAL A 52 29.77 -26.36 42.74
C VAL A 52 30.34 -26.47 41.33
N ASN A 53 30.60 -27.68 40.83
CA ASN A 53 31.21 -27.93 39.52
C ASN A 53 30.19 -28.14 38.38
N ALA A 54 28.90 -28.37 38.67
CA ALA A 54 27.86 -28.47 37.64
C ALA A 54 27.29 -27.09 37.20
N ALA A 55 27.59 -26.03 37.97
CA ALA A 55 27.17 -24.65 37.63
C ALA A 55 28.05 -23.99 36.56
N ARG A 56 29.17 -24.62 36.16
CA ARG A 56 30.07 -24.11 35.11
C ARG A 56 29.75 -24.60 33.69
N GLU A 57 28.88 -25.59 33.55
CA GLU A 57 28.55 -26.16 32.23
C GLU A 57 27.21 -25.69 31.67
N ILE A 58 26.42 -24.95 32.44
CA ILE A 58 25.12 -24.39 32.00
C ILE A 58 25.28 -22.99 31.38
N THR A 59 26.47 -22.37 31.49
CA THR A 59 26.70 -20.99 31.02
C THR A 59 27.17 -20.86 29.57
N VAL A 60 27.25 -21.96 28.81
CA VAL A 60 27.62 -21.89 27.40
C VAL A 60 26.47 -22.45 26.58
N THR A 61 26.07 -21.70 25.55
CA THR A 61 25.19 -22.08 24.45
C THR A 61 23.67 -21.96 24.67
N LYS A 62 23.17 -20.72 24.71
CA LYS A 62 22.05 -20.33 23.83
C LYS A 62 21.94 -18.82 23.68
N VAL A 63 22.92 -18.22 23.01
CA VAL A 63 22.69 -16.91 22.39
C VAL A 63 21.79 -17.19 21.20
N ALA A 64 20.54 -16.72 21.26
CA ALA A 64 19.62 -16.82 20.13
C ALA A 64 20.31 -16.21 18.88
N PRO A 65 20.23 -16.85 17.70
CA PRO A 65 20.80 -16.27 16.50
C PRO A 65 20.10 -14.94 16.24
N TYR A 66 20.89 -13.88 16.13
CA TYR A 66 20.42 -12.57 15.70
C TYR A 66 19.78 -12.73 14.32
N VAL A 67 18.45 -12.82 14.28
CA VAL A 67 17.69 -12.83 13.03
C VAL A 67 17.81 -11.44 12.46
N LYS A 68 18.70 -11.26 11.47
CA LYS A 68 18.80 -10.01 10.71
C LYS A 68 17.48 -9.86 9.94
N VAL A 69 16.55 -9.10 10.50
CA VAL A 69 15.31 -8.75 9.79
C VAL A 69 15.73 -8.12 8.46
N PRO A 70 15.26 -8.63 7.30
CA PRO A 70 15.56 -8.03 6.02
C PRO A 70 15.16 -6.55 6.07
N GLN A 71 16.13 -5.65 6.03
CA GLN A 71 15.85 -4.23 5.92
C GLN A 71 15.46 -3.97 4.47
N LEU A 72 14.27 -3.41 4.27
CA LEU A 72 13.85 -2.97 2.94
C LEU A 72 14.81 -1.88 2.46
N PRO A 73 15.17 -1.86 1.17
CA PRO A 73 15.94 -0.76 0.60
C PRO A 73 15.21 0.57 0.81
N ALA A 74 15.99 1.64 1.00
CA ALA A 74 15.44 2.99 1.04
C ALA A 74 14.75 3.33 -0.30
N TYR A 75 13.70 4.13 -0.22
CA TYR A 75 13.09 4.68 -1.43
C TYR A 75 13.96 5.80 -1.99
N GLU A 76 14.18 5.76 -3.30
CA GLU A 76 14.74 6.86 -4.07
C GLU A 76 13.75 7.23 -5.18
N PRO A 77 13.41 8.52 -5.34
CA PRO A 77 12.65 9.01 -6.48
C PRO A 77 13.32 8.64 -7.79
N LYS A 78 12.51 8.35 -8.82
CA LYS A 78 13.03 8.23 -10.20
C LYS A 78 13.84 9.46 -10.60
N ARG A 79 14.96 9.21 -11.26
CA ARG A 79 15.91 10.26 -11.69
C ARG A 79 15.38 11.00 -12.91
N LEU A 80 15.67 12.30 -12.97
CA LEU A 80 15.41 13.14 -14.14
C LEU A 80 16.55 12.98 -15.16
N ASN A 81 16.20 12.67 -16.41
CA ASN A 81 17.14 12.59 -17.51
C ASN A 81 17.69 13.97 -17.88
N GLU A 82 18.87 14.02 -18.50
CA GLU A 82 19.49 15.30 -18.88
C GLU A 82 18.67 16.03 -19.95
N GLU A 83 18.09 15.31 -20.91
CA GLU A 83 17.23 15.91 -21.96
C GLU A 83 15.95 16.54 -21.39
N ALA A 84 15.46 15.99 -20.27
CA ALA A 84 14.21 16.38 -19.62
C ALA A 84 14.36 17.61 -18.70
N ARG A 85 15.59 18.06 -18.39
CA ARG A 85 15.85 19.19 -17.45
C ARG A 85 15.20 20.50 -17.89
N GLY A 86 15.08 20.73 -19.19
CA GLY A 86 14.50 21.95 -19.76
C GLY A 86 12.97 21.90 -19.97
N ILE A 87 12.28 20.90 -19.44
CA ILE A 87 10.82 20.75 -19.56
C ILE A 87 10.16 21.32 -18.30
N ALA A 88 9.32 22.33 -18.47
CA ALA A 88 8.63 22.98 -17.36
C ALA A 88 7.21 22.45 -17.20
N VAL A 89 6.79 22.27 -15.95
CA VAL A 89 5.39 22.00 -15.59
C VAL A 89 4.73 23.33 -15.26
N ALA A 90 3.66 23.67 -15.95
CA ALA A 90 2.98 24.95 -15.83
C ALA A 90 1.47 24.77 -15.60
N TYR A 91 0.90 25.65 -14.76
CA TYR A 91 -0.54 25.66 -14.50
C TYR A 91 -1.35 26.15 -15.72
N SER A 92 -0.83 27.18 -16.39
CA SER A 92 -1.44 27.80 -17.57
C SER A 92 -0.52 27.66 -18.78
N ILE A 93 -1.11 27.36 -19.94
CA ILE A 93 -0.41 27.25 -21.21
C ILE A 93 -0.79 28.45 -22.09
N PRO A 94 0.19 29.18 -22.65
CA PRO A 94 -0.08 30.24 -23.63
C PRO A 94 -0.86 29.71 -24.83
N TYR A 95 -1.78 30.52 -25.36
CA TYR A 95 -2.59 30.14 -26.54
C TYR A 95 -1.76 29.91 -27.81
N THR A 96 -0.51 30.38 -27.84
CA THR A 96 0.42 30.19 -28.97
C THR A 96 1.06 28.80 -28.98
N CYS A 97 0.88 27.98 -27.94
CA CYS A 97 1.49 26.66 -27.88
C CYS A 97 0.63 25.60 -28.58
N LYS A 98 1.29 24.67 -29.26
CA LYS A 98 0.67 23.53 -29.95
C LYS A 98 0.63 22.31 -29.04
N LEU A 99 -0.53 21.66 -28.92
CA LEU A 99 -0.65 20.36 -28.26
C LEU A 99 0.06 19.29 -29.09
N LEU A 100 1.00 18.58 -28.48
CA LEU A 100 1.71 17.45 -29.10
C LEU A 100 1.11 16.09 -28.72
N GLY A 101 0.58 15.98 -27.50
CA GLY A 101 -0.01 14.73 -27.02
C GLY A 101 -0.20 14.71 -25.51
N GLU A 102 -0.41 13.51 -24.97
CA GLU A 102 -0.56 13.25 -23.54
C GLU A 102 0.52 12.25 -23.10
N VAL A 103 1.03 12.44 -21.88
CA VAL A 103 2.04 11.56 -21.26
C VAL A 103 1.63 11.21 -19.85
N GLU A 104 2.07 10.03 -19.40
CA GLU A 104 1.93 9.56 -18.02
C GLU A 104 3.33 9.47 -17.39
N GLY A 105 3.45 9.95 -16.16
CA GLY A 105 4.59 9.68 -15.29
C GLY A 105 4.12 8.87 -14.10
N LYS A 106 4.89 7.86 -13.71
CA LYS A 106 4.56 6.96 -12.60
C LYS A 106 5.78 6.69 -11.74
N ASP A 107 5.59 6.62 -10.43
CA ASP A 107 6.58 6.02 -9.52
C ASP A 107 5.95 5.02 -8.54
N SER A 108 6.77 4.10 -8.03
CA SER A 108 6.38 3.01 -7.15
C SER A 108 7.38 2.82 -6.00
N SER A 109 6.85 2.65 -4.80
CA SER A 109 7.58 2.32 -3.59
C SER A 109 7.55 0.82 -3.24
N ASP A 110 7.03 -0.02 -4.14
CA ASP A 110 6.93 -1.45 -3.87
C ASP A 110 8.30 -2.08 -3.53
N GLY A 111 8.29 -2.94 -2.51
CA GLY A 111 9.51 -3.55 -1.97
C GLY A 111 10.50 -2.60 -1.28
N LYS A 112 10.15 -1.31 -1.08
CA LYS A 112 11.00 -0.30 -0.46
C LYS A 112 10.40 0.22 0.85
N VAL A 113 11.20 0.94 1.62
CA VAL A 113 10.70 1.74 2.75
C VAL A 113 9.66 2.75 2.22
N PRO A 114 8.51 2.94 2.90
CA PRO A 114 7.48 3.89 2.48
C PRO A 114 8.03 5.31 2.28
N PRO A 115 7.78 5.96 1.12
CA PRO A 115 8.20 7.32 0.86
C PRO A 115 7.28 8.35 1.52
N SER A 116 7.74 9.59 1.57
CA SER A 116 6.84 10.74 1.74
C SER A 116 5.99 10.96 0.48
N PHE A 117 4.93 11.76 0.60
CA PHE A 117 4.13 12.15 -0.55
C PHE A 117 4.96 12.96 -1.56
N GLU A 118 5.82 13.83 -1.04
CA GLU A 118 6.68 14.72 -1.82
C GLU A 118 7.69 13.91 -2.65
N ASP A 119 8.35 12.92 -2.05
CA ASP A 119 9.37 12.11 -2.73
C ASP A 119 8.76 11.30 -3.88
N ILE A 120 7.61 10.66 -3.65
CA ILE A 120 6.96 9.84 -4.69
C ILE A 120 6.34 10.67 -5.80
N ARG A 121 5.82 11.86 -5.45
CA ARG A 121 5.34 12.83 -6.44
C ARG A 121 6.48 13.40 -7.26
N GLU A 122 7.64 13.67 -6.66
CA GLU A 122 8.84 14.10 -7.37
C GLU A 122 9.28 13.03 -8.37
N GLY A 123 9.37 11.78 -7.94
CA GLY A 123 9.74 10.66 -8.81
C GLY A 123 8.78 10.50 -9.99
N ALA A 124 7.47 10.58 -9.75
CA ALA A 124 6.47 10.53 -10.82
C ALA A 124 6.54 11.75 -11.75
N THR A 125 6.87 12.94 -11.22
CA THR A 125 7.06 14.16 -12.01
C THR A 125 8.32 14.07 -12.87
N ASN A 126 9.40 13.47 -12.37
CA ASN A 126 10.62 13.24 -13.13
C ASN A 126 10.36 12.26 -14.28
N ASP A 127 9.66 11.16 -13.99
CA ASP A 127 9.23 10.18 -15.01
C ASP A 127 8.36 10.82 -16.10
N LEU A 128 7.42 11.68 -15.69
CA LEU A 128 6.57 12.45 -16.60
C LEU A 128 7.40 13.32 -17.57
N ARG A 129 8.42 14.01 -17.05
CA ARG A 129 9.33 14.84 -17.86
C ARG A 129 10.20 14.00 -18.77
N ASN A 130 10.69 12.84 -18.30
CA ASN A 130 11.47 11.92 -19.11
C ASN A 130 10.65 11.41 -20.31
N HIS A 131 9.42 10.95 -20.10
CA HIS A 131 8.55 10.55 -21.22
C HIS A 131 8.18 11.73 -22.12
N ALA A 132 8.01 12.93 -21.57
CA ALA A 132 7.77 14.12 -22.38
C ALA A 132 8.95 14.46 -23.30
N SER A 133 10.21 14.24 -22.87
CA SER A 133 11.37 14.47 -23.72
C SER A 133 11.44 13.53 -24.93
N GLU A 134 10.79 12.36 -24.88
CA GLU A 134 10.76 11.42 -26.00
C GLU A 134 9.86 11.91 -27.16
N LEU A 135 8.96 12.86 -26.90
CA LEU A 135 7.99 13.34 -27.89
C LEU A 135 8.47 14.58 -28.67
N VAL A 136 9.64 15.12 -28.35
CA VAL A 136 10.02 16.49 -28.70
C VAL A 136 11.45 16.57 -29.22
N ASN A 137 11.71 17.58 -30.06
CA ASN A 137 13.06 17.88 -30.52
C ASN A 137 13.85 18.62 -29.42
N GLU A 138 15.18 18.49 -29.41
CA GLU A 138 16.06 19.08 -28.38
C GLU A 138 15.93 20.61 -28.24
N ASP A 139 15.61 21.30 -29.35
CA ASP A 139 15.50 22.76 -29.41
C ASP A 139 14.11 23.29 -29.04
N SER A 140 13.10 22.43 -28.88
CA SER A 140 11.74 22.86 -28.61
C SER A 140 11.54 23.28 -27.14
N ARG A 141 10.84 24.38 -26.92
CA ARG A 141 10.39 24.84 -25.60
C ARG A 141 9.12 24.08 -25.22
N ILE A 142 9.24 23.15 -24.29
CA ILE A 142 8.15 22.25 -23.91
C ILE A 142 7.55 22.63 -22.56
N LEU A 143 6.23 22.71 -22.54
CA LEU A 143 5.43 22.89 -21.32
C LEU A 143 4.50 21.69 -21.09
N LEU A 144 4.41 21.27 -19.84
CA LEU A 144 3.49 20.25 -19.39
C LEU A 144 2.37 20.88 -18.59
N LYS A 145 1.11 20.57 -18.93
CA LYS A 145 -0.06 20.90 -18.10
C LYS A 145 -0.58 19.63 -17.46
N LEU A 146 -0.51 19.55 -16.13
CA LEU A 146 -1.07 18.43 -15.40
C LEU A 146 -2.59 18.37 -15.62
N THR A 147 -3.09 17.18 -15.92
CA THR A 147 -4.52 16.92 -16.13
C THR A 147 -5.13 16.07 -15.02
N LYS A 148 -4.35 15.13 -14.47
CA LYS A 148 -4.79 14.25 -13.40
C LYS A 148 -3.61 13.78 -12.55
N GLU A 149 -3.82 13.72 -11.24
CA GLU A 149 -2.95 13.03 -10.30
C GLU A 149 -3.76 11.89 -9.67
N ALA A 150 -3.11 10.75 -9.44
CA ALA A 150 -3.71 9.58 -8.81
C ALA A 150 -2.70 8.89 -7.90
N MET A 151 -3.12 8.54 -6.69
CA MET A 151 -2.29 7.90 -5.69
C MET A 151 -2.96 6.62 -5.20
N THR A 152 -2.22 5.53 -5.22
CA THR A 152 -2.65 4.23 -4.67
C THR A 152 -1.85 3.92 -3.42
N CYS A 153 -2.54 3.51 -2.36
CA CYS A 153 -1.97 3.12 -1.09
C CYS A 153 -2.25 1.66 -0.81
N GLU A 154 -1.29 0.98 -0.17
CA GLU A 154 -1.47 -0.35 0.39
C GLU A 154 -1.87 -0.23 1.86
N MET A 155 -3.00 -0.83 2.24
CA MET A 155 -3.57 -0.79 3.59
C MET A 155 -3.61 -2.18 4.20
N ARG A 156 -3.13 -2.32 5.44
CA ARG A 156 -3.30 -3.56 6.21
C ARG A 156 -4.72 -3.65 6.78
N VAL A 157 -5.48 -4.66 6.36
CA VAL A 157 -6.89 -4.84 6.73
C VAL A 157 -7.07 -5.89 7.83
N SER A 158 -6.20 -6.91 7.84
CA SER A 158 -6.11 -7.90 8.91
C SER A 158 -4.69 -8.48 8.94
N ASP A 159 -4.40 -9.38 9.87
CA ASP A 159 -3.07 -9.99 9.96
C ASP A 159 -2.69 -10.72 8.67
N GLY A 160 -1.66 -10.19 8.00
CA GLY A 160 -1.15 -10.71 6.74
C GLY A 160 -1.98 -10.38 5.49
N LYS A 161 -3.06 -9.58 5.60
CA LYS A 161 -3.85 -9.15 4.44
C LYS A 161 -3.69 -7.67 4.17
N TYR A 162 -3.34 -7.37 2.92
CA TYR A 162 -3.18 -6.02 2.40
C TYR A 162 -4.18 -5.78 1.26
N GLU A 163 -4.73 -4.58 1.21
CA GLU A 163 -5.61 -4.13 0.15
C GLU A 163 -5.08 -2.82 -0.45
N GLU A 164 -5.10 -2.73 -1.77
CA GLU A 164 -4.84 -1.48 -2.48
C GLU A 164 -6.09 -0.59 -2.48
N LYS A 165 -5.92 0.69 -2.17
CA LYS A 165 -7.00 1.68 -2.19
C LYS A 165 -6.54 2.96 -2.87
N ASP A 166 -7.48 3.62 -3.55
CA ASP A 166 -7.29 4.99 -4.00
C ASP A 166 -7.23 5.92 -2.79
N CYS A 167 -6.10 6.58 -2.62
CA CYS A 167 -5.83 7.52 -1.54
C CYS A 167 -5.53 8.93 -2.08
N THR A 168 -5.85 9.22 -3.35
CA THR A 168 -5.57 10.51 -4.02
C THR A 168 -6.11 11.71 -3.24
N ALA A 169 -7.30 11.57 -2.65
CA ALA A 169 -7.97 12.65 -1.92
C ALA A 169 -7.71 12.64 -0.39
N TRP A 170 -6.79 11.80 0.10
CA TRP A 170 -6.53 11.68 1.53
C TRP A 170 -5.54 12.75 1.99
N GLU A 171 -5.90 13.50 3.04
CA GLU A 171 -4.98 14.47 3.66
C GLU A 171 -3.79 13.80 4.35
N LYS A 172 -4.00 12.57 4.86
CA LYS A 172 -2.97 11.80 5.57
C LYS A 172 -3.19 10.31 5.37
N ILE A 173 -2.10 9.58 5.12
CA ILE A 173 -2.14 8.12 5.06
C ILE A 173 -2.30 7.56 6.49
N PRO A 174 -3.29 6.68 6.75
CA PRO A 174 -3.46 6.06 8.05
C PRO A 174 -2.23 5.25 8.45
N GLN A 175 -1.99 5.08 9.75
CA GLN A 175 -0.79 4.41 10.28
C GLN A 175 -0.62 2.95 9.84
N ASN A 176 -1.72 2.28 9.49
CA ASN A 176 -1.71 0.92 8.96
C ASN A 176 -1.57 0.87 7.42
N GLY A 177 -1.14 1.97 6.80
CA GLY A 177 -0.99 2.08 5.36
C GLY A 177 0.31 2.74 4.93
N LYS A 178 0.62 2.59 3.64
CA LYS A 178 1.73 3.26 2.97
C LYS A 178 1.35 3.64 1.54
N ILE A 179 1.97 4.68 1.01
CA ILE A 179 1.83 5.02 -0.41
C ILE A 179 2.55 3.95 -1.21
N LEU A 180 1.87 3.36 -2.19
CA LEU A 180 2.40 2.29 -3.05
C LEU A 180 2.80 2.83 -4.42
N THR A 181 1.91 3.59 -5.08
CA THR A 181 2.20 4.19 -6.39
C THR A 181 1.63 5.59 -6.51
N TYR A 182 2.30 6.41 -7.31
CA TYR A 182 1.83 7.74 -7.71
C TYR A 182 1.85 7.84 -9.24
N ARG A 183 0.78 8.36 -9.83
CA ARG A 183 0.63 8.56 -11.27
C ARG A 183 0.20 9.99 -11.56
N ILE A 184 0.84 10.59 -12.55
CA ILE A 184 0.56 11.93 -13.03
C ILE A 184 0.32 11.84 -14.53
N HIS A 185 -0.77 12.45 -15.00
CA HIS A 185 -1.06 12.64 -16.41
C HIS A 185 -0.90 14.11 -16.76
N ALA A 186 -0.32 14.37 -17.92
CA ALA A 186 -0.17 15.72 -18.44
C ALA A 186 -0.30 15.79 -19.95
N ASN A 187 -0.74 16.95 -20.41
CA ASN A 187 -0.72 17.32 -21.82
C ASN A 187 0.62 18.00 -22.13
N VAL A 188 1.23 17.63 -23.25
CA VAL A 188 2.52 18.15 -23.72
C VAL A 188 2.29 19.22 -24.76
N PHE A 189 2.91 20.38 -24.57
CA PHE A 189 2.79 21.52 -25.47
C PHE A 189 4.15 21.98 -25.97
N GLU A 190 4.25 22.26 -27.26
CA GLU A 190 5.37 22.95 -27.89
C GLU A 190 5.07 24.44 -28.00
N CYS A 191 5.95 25.27 -27.45
CA CYS A 191 5.77 26.71 -27.31
C CYS A 191 6.84 27.52 -28.07
N GLY A 192 7.35 26.99 -29.19
CA GLY A 192 8.44 27.56 -29.97
C GLY A 192 9.80 26.94 -29.63
N THR A 193 10.89 27.58 -30.04
CA THR A 193 12.26 27.14 -29.75
C THR A 193 12.79 27.77 -28.46
N ARG A 194 13.78 27.12 -27.86
CA ARG A 194 14.49 27.60 -26.67
C ARG A 194 15.32 28.85 -26.94
#